data_AF-A0A0J6VQD9-F1
#
_entry.id   AF-A0A0J6VQD9-F1
#
_cell.length_a   1.000
_cell.length_b   1.000
_cell.length_c   1.000
_cell.angle_alpha   90.00
_cell.angle_beta   90.00
_cell.angle_gamma   90.00
#
_symmetry.space_group_name_H-M   'P 1'
#
loop_
_entity.id
_entity.type
_entity.pdbx_description
1 polymer ?
#
loop_
_entity_poly.entity_id
_entity_poly.type
_entity_poly.pdbx_seq_one_letter_code
_entity_poly.pdbx_strand_id
1 'polypeptide(L)'
;MTTMLRAAFLLTCLAWTGPALAVEIAKVSLPGKAVIGSESRDVALGFDCIPQSRTHPGLLYVTLSVPNFEALETRFNFDAFHGPEGTRKPLTEITVAQAERMSASGHIGMDSTSFVLGVGASLRGDARDLAKIRPLLAAASAGPGALRWRQESPRKGDSPILVTVPIAAADADRLKAVLAPCLKGK
;
A
#
# COMPACT_ATOMS: atom_id res chain seq x y z
N MET A 1 61.70 28.43 38.01
CA MET A 1 60.29 28.37 38.46
C MET A 1 59.52 29.48 37.78
N THR A 2 58.76 29.16 36.74
CA THR A 2 57.55 29.89 36.29
C THR A 2 56.83 29.03 35.26
N THR A 3 55.52 29.01 35.37
CA THR A 3 54.62 27.89 35.09
C THR A 3 53.95 28.07 33.72
N MET A 4 53.92 27.04 32.87
CA MET A 4 53.08 27.01 31.67
C MET A 4 51.62 26.73 32.06
N LEU A 5 50.69 27.64 31.73
CA LEU A 5 49.26 27.35 31.68
C LEU A 5 48.91 26.76 30.30
N ARG A 6 48.46 25.49 30.26
CA ARG A 6 47.70 24.92 29.14
C ARG A 6 46.25 24.77 29.59
N ALA A 7 45.36 25.57 29.02
CA ALA A 7 43.92 25.41 29.15
C ALA A 7 43.44 24.33 28.15
N ALA A 8 42.83 23.25 28.66
CA ALA A 8 42.16 22.25 27.85
C ALA A 8 40.66 22.56 27.84
N PHE A 9 40.13 22.94 26.68
CA PHE A 9 38.69 23.03 26.42
C PHE A 9 38.18 21.61 26.14
N LEU A 10 37.42 21.04 27.09
CA LEU A 10 36.66 19.83 26.88
C LEU A 10 35.29 20.20 26.29
N LEU A 11 35.14 20.04 24.97
CA LEU A 11 33.83 20.00 24.32
C LEU A 11 33.16 18.66 24.66
N THR A 12 32.19 18.68 25.57
CA THR A 12 31.25 17.57 25.76
C THR A 12 30.20 17.61 24.66
N CYS A 13 30.38 16.78 23.62
CA CYS A 13 29.31 16.47 22.68
C CYS A 13 28.21 15.68 23.40
N LEU A 14 27.12 16.36 23.76
CA LEU A 14 25.89 15.69 24.18
C LEU A 14 25.32 14.95 22.97
N ALA A 15 25.55 13.64 22.93
CA ALA A 15 24.90 12.75 21.97
C ALA A 15 23.39 12.74 22.28
N TRP A 16 22.63 13.45 21.45
CA TRP A 16 21.18 13.50 21.55
C TRP A 16 20.62 12.19 20.98
N THR A 17 20.52 11.15 21.81
CA THR A 17 19.81 9.91 21.48
C THR A 17 18.31 10.14 21.70
N GLY A 18 17.69 10.94 20.84
CA GLY A 18 16.24 10.96 20.73
C GLY A 18 15.78 9.67 20.03
N PRO A 19 14.79 8.93 20.55
CA PRO A 19 14.18 7.87 19.78
C PRO A 19 13.46 8.55 18.62
N ALA A 20 14.03 8.45 17.42
CA ALA A 20 13.26 8.68 16.22
C ALA A 20 12.14 7.63 16.25
N LEU A 21 10.93 8.05 16.62
CA LEU A 21 9.73 7.23 16.51
C LEU A 21 9.45 7.06 15.02
N ALA A 22 10.22 6.18 14.37
CA ALA A 22 9.80 5.58 13.13
C ALA A 22 8.49 4.86 13.46
N VAL A 23 7.38 5.41 12.98
CA VAL A 23 6.13 4.66 12.93
C VAL A 23 6.44 3.47 12.02
N GLU A 24 6.68 2.30 12.60
CA GLU A 24 6.79 1.06 11.82
C GLU A 24 5.46 0.90 11.11
N ILE A 25 5.46 1.18 9.80
CA ILE A 25 4.33 0.89 8.94
C ILE A 25 4.29 -0.63 8.83
N ALA A 26 3.36 -1.23 9.54
CA ALA A 26 3.14 -2.66 9.46
C ALA A 26 2.61 -2.96 8.04
N LYS A 27 3.44 -3.67 7.27
CA LYS A 27 3.18 -4.02 5.88
C LYS A 27 3.30 -5.52 5.67
N VAL A 28 2.33 -6.10 4.96
CA VAL A 28 2.44 -7.45 4.38
C VAL A 28 2.46 -7.30 2.87
N SER A 29 3.34 -8.04 2.19
CA SER A 29 3.33 -8.15 0.73
C SER A 29 3.19 -9.61 0.33
N LEU A 30 2.18 -9.89 -0.49
CA LEU A 30 1.89 -11.23 -0.99
C LEU A 30 2.18 -11.29 -2.50
N PRO A 31 2.85 -12.35 -2.98
CA PRO A 31 3.10 -12.53 -4.40
C PRO A 31 1.79 -12.89 -5.13
N GLY A 32 1.65 -12.39 -6.35
CA GLY A 32 0.51 -12.67 -7.21
C GLY A 32 0.92 -12.74 -8.67
N LYS A 33 -0.07 -13.07 -9.51
CA LYS A 33 0.08 -13.04 -10.97
C LYS A 33 -0.93 -12.06 -11.55
N ALA A 34 -0.46 -11.15 -12.39
CA ALA A 34 -1.28 -10.28 -13.22
C ALA A 34 -1.36 -10.84 -14.65
N VAL A 35 -2.50 -10.63 -15.29
CA VAL A 35 -2.75 -10.82 -16.72
C VAL A 35 -3.20 -9.49 -17.30
N ILE A 36 -2.55 -9.06 -18.39
CA ILE A 36 -2.78 -7.77 -19.05
C ILE A 36 -2.77 -8.00 -20.56
N GLY A 37 -3.95 -8.20 -21.13
CA GLY A 37 -4.09 -8.66 -22.51
C GLY A 37 -3.46 -10.04 -22.68
N SER A 38 -2.46 -10.15 -23.56
CA SER A 38 -1.73 -11.40 -23.83
C SER A 38 -0.54 -11.63 -22.89
N GLU A 39 -0.22 -10.69 -22.00
CA GLU A 39 0.94 -10.79 -21.11
C GLU A 39 0.55 -11.25 -19.71
N SER A 40 1.47 -11.98 -19.06
CA SER A 40 1.40 -12.29 -17.64
C SER A 40 2.66 -11.81 -16.92
N ARG A 41 2.48 -11.32 -15.69
CA ARG A 41 3.55 -10.75 -14.87
C ARG A 41 3.42 -11.24 -13.43
N ASP A 42 4.56 -11.46 -12.79
CA ASP A 42 4.62 -11.49 -11.33
C ASP A 42 4.37 -10.09 -10.79
N VAL A 43 3.50 -10.00 -9.79
CA VAL A 43 3.15 -8.76 -9.11
C VAL A 43 3.16 -8.98 -7.61
N ALA A 44 3.18 -7.89 -6.86
CA ALA A 44 3.10 -7.92 -5.41
C ALA A 44 1.86 -7.14 -4.94
N LEU A 45 1.08 -7.74 -4.04
CA LEU A 45 -0.05 -7.09 -3.40
C LEU A 45 0.33 -6.72 -1.96
N GLY A 46 0.41 -5.43 -1.67
CA GLY A 46 0.71 -4.86 -0.37
C GLY A 46 -0.55 -4.59 0.45
N PHE A 47 -0.44 -4.78 1.75
CA PHE A 47 -1.46 -4.49 2.74
C PHE A 47 -0.82 -3.65 3.84
N ASP A 48 -1.34 -2.44 4.03
CA ASP A 48 -0.74 -1.45 4.93
C ASP A 48 -1.79 -0.95 5.93
N CYS A 49 -1.40 -0.91 7.19
CA CYS A 49 -2.18 -0.31 8.27
C CYS A 49 -1.31 0.71 9.01
N ILE A 50 -1.74 1.97 8.97
CA ILE A 50 -1.18 3.04 9.79
C ILE A 50 -2.25 3.36 10.84
N PRO A 51 -2.03 3.00 12.12
CA PRO A 51 -3.00 3.28 13.17
C PRO A 51 -3.29 4.77 13.29
N GLN A 52 -4.53 5.10 13.64
CA GLN A 52 -4.92 6.45 13.97
C GLN A 52 -4.22 6.95 15.24
N SER A 53 -3.80 8.21 15.24
CA SER A 53 -3.22 8.88 16.41
C SER A 53 -3.89 10.24 16.63
N ARG A 54 -3.38 11.03 17.59
CA ARG A 54 -3.84 12.41 17.79
C ARG A 54 -3.46 13.33 16.63
N THR A 55 -2.34 13.05 15.98
CA THR A 55 -1.72 13.89 14.93
C THR A 55 -1.85 13.31 13.54
N HIS A 56 -2.26 12.04 13.42
CA HIS A 56 -2.41 11.34 12.15
C HIS A 56 -3.79 10.69 12.07
N PRO A 57 -4.55 10.90 10.98
CA PRO A 57 -5.91 10.37 10.90
C PRO A 57 -5.93 8.84 10.79
N GLY A 58 -4.78 8.20 10.57
CA GLY A 58 -4.65 6.76 10.38
C GLY A 58 -5.09 6.39 8.97
N LEU A 59 -4.52 5.33 8.43
CA LEU A 59 -4.76 4.95 7.05
C LEU A 59 -4.80 3.43 6.88
N LEU A 60 -5.57 2.97 5.91
CA LEU A 60 -5.75 1.55 5.59
C LEU A 60 -5.75 1.39 4.08
N TYR A 61 -4.82 0.61 3.54
CA TYR A 61 -4.61 0.47 2.10
C TYR A 61 -4.39 -0.97 1.63
N VAL A 62 -4.79 -1.22 0.39
CA VAL A 62 -4.33 -2.34 -0.44
C VAL A 62 -3.65 -1.77 -1.67
N THR A 63 -2.43 -2.22 -1.94
CA THR A 63 -1.63 -1.76 -3.08
C THR A 63 -1.29 -2.91 -4.02
N LEU A 64 -1.31 -2.66 -5.32
CA LEU A 64 -0.82 -3.54 -6.37
C LEU A 64 0.43 -2.91 -6.98
N SER A 65 1.56 -3.60 -6.87
CA SER A 65 2.82 -3.23 -7.52
C SER A 65 2.99 -4.01 -8.81
N VAL A 66 3.06 -3.29 -9.93
CA VAL A 66 3.28 -3.82 -11.27
C VAL A 66 4.70 -3.48 -11.71
N PRO A 67 5.64 -4.45 -11.75
CA PRO A 67 7.00 -4.19 -12.18
C PRO A 67 7.08 -4.01 -13.70
N ASN A 68 8.07 -3.24 -14.16
CA ASN A 68 8.32 -2.95 -15.57
C ASN A 68 7.04 -2.48 -16.31
N PHE A 69 6.32 -1.54 -15.69
CA PHE A 69 5.03 -1.07 -16.18
C PHE A 69 5.13 -0.30 -17.50
N GLU A 70 6.27 0.33 -17.79
CA GLU A 70 6.53 1.07 -19.03
C GLU A 70 6.36 0.16 -20.26
N ALA A 71 6.81 -1.10 -20.17
CA ALA A 71 6.63 -2.09 -21.23
C ALA A 71 5.14 -2.41 -21.53
N LEU A 72 4.22 -2.02 -20.65
CA LEU A 72 2.79 -2.26 -20.72
C LEU A 72 1.99 -1.02 -21.14
N GLU A 73 2.63 0.15 -21.34
CA GLU A 73 1.96 1.43 -21.65
C GLU A 73 1.10 1.39 -22.91
N THR A 74 1.43 0.52 -23.87
CA THR A 74 0.63 0.31 -25.09
C THR A 74 -0.66 -0.48 -24.83
N ARG A 75 -0.75 -1.17 -23.68
CA ARG A 75 -1.87 -2.05 -23.30
C ARG A 75 -2.74 -1.48 -22.19
N PHE A 76 -2.15 -0.66 -21.32
CA PHE A 76 -2.80 -0.08 -20.16
C PHE A 76 -2.28 1.34 -19.89
N ASN A 77 -3.18 2.29 -19.63
CA ASN A 77 -2.85 3.67 -19.32
C ASN A 77 -2.59 3.87 -17.81
N PHE A 78 -1.34 3.70 -17.37
CA PHE A 78 -0.92 3.90 -15.98
C PHE A 78 -0.96 5.37 -15.56
N ASP A 79 -0.57 6.29 -16.44
CA ASP A 79 -0.52 7.73 -16.17
C ASP A 79 -1.88 8.30 -15.73
N ALA A 80 -2.98 7.73 -16.22
CA ALA A 80 -4.32 8.17 -15.82
C ALA A 80 -4.63 7.96 -14.33
N PHE A 81 -3.83 7.17 -13.61
CA PHE A 81 -3.96 6.99 -12.17
C PHE A 81 -2.93 7.80 -11.37
N HIS A 82 -1.95 8.41 -12.01
CA HIS A 82 -0.83 9.05 -11.32
C HIS A 82 -1.24 10.34 -10.61
N GLY A 83 -0.88 10.45 -9.33
CA GLY A 83 -0.95 11.70 -8.58
C GLY A 83 -2.36 12.19 -8.20
N PRO A 84 -2.49 13.43 -7.70
CA PRO A 84 -3.75 13.99 -7.21
C PRO A 84 -4.79 14.23 -8.32
N GLU A 85 -4.34 14.39 -9.56
CA GLU A 85 -5.18 14.58 -10.75
C GLU A 85 -5.60 13.26 -11.41
N GLY A 86 -5.18 12.12 -10.87
CA GLY A 86 -5.57 10.80 -11.36
C GLY A 86 -7.08 10.58 -11.34
N THR A 87 -7.55 9.67 -12.19
CA THR A 87 -8.97 9.33 -12.33
C THR A 87 -9.60 8.98 -10.99
N ARG A 88 -10.71 9.66 -10.67
CA ARG A 88 -11.52 9.38 -9.47
C ARG A 88 -12.65 8.39 -9.74
N LYS A 89 -12.75 7.84 -10.95
CA LYS A 89 -13.76 6.83 -11.29
C LYS A 89 -13.43 5.49 -10.61
N PRO A 90 -14.44 4.74 -10.12
CA PRO A 90 -14.24 3.43 -9.50
C PRO A 90 -13.99 2.35 -10.55
N LEU A 91 -12.81 2.42 -11.18
CA LEU A 91 -12.31 1.50 -12.20
C LEU A 91 -11.65 0.25 -11.58
N THR A 92 -11.52 0.22 -10.26
CA THR A 92 -10.92 -0.89 -9.52
C THR A 92 -12.02 -1.71 -8.87
N GLU A 93 -11.97 -3.02 -9.07
CA GLU A 93 -12.78 -4.00 -8.38
C GLU A 93 -11.86 -4.99 -7.65
N ILE A 94 -12.12 -5.19 -6.35
CA ILE A 94 -11.37 -6.16 -5.55
C ILE A 94 -12.33 -7.15 -4.95
N THR A 95 -12.03 -8.43 -5.07
CA THR A 95 -12.86 -9.53 -4.59
C THR A 95 -12.06 -10.43 -3.67
N VAL A 96 -12.59 -10.70 -2.48
CA VAL A 96 -12.12 -11.76 -1.58
C VAL A 96 -13.29 -12.69 -1.28
N ALA A 97 -14.29 -12.19 -0.56
CA ALA A 97 -15.59 -12.84 -0.36
C ALA A 97 -16.69 -12.17 -1.19
N GLN A 98 -16.66 -10.83 -1.27
CA GLN A 98 -17.56 -10.01 -2.06
C GLN A 98 -16.75 -9.04 -2.90
N ALA A 99 -17.28 -8.66 -4.06
CA ALA A 99 -16.66 -7.71 -4.97
C ALA A 99 -16.97 -6.28 -4.53
N GLU A 100 -15.93 -5.48 -4.34
CA GLU A 100 -16.04 -4.07 -3.97
C GLU A 100 -15.43 -3.19 -5.04
N ARG A 101 -16.16 -2.14 -5.44
CA ARG A 101 -15.70 -1.15 -6.43
C ARG A 101 -15.22 0.13 -5.76
N MET A 102 -13.98 0.50 -6.05
CA MET A 102 -13.27 1.61 -5.43
C MET A 102 -12.47 2.37 -6.48
N SER A 103 -12.14 3.61 -6.15
CA SER A 103 -11.23 4.42 -6.96
C SER A 103 -9.81 4.17 -6.49
N ALA A 104 -8.93 3.78 -7.41
CA ALA A 104 -7.49 3.66 -7.12
C ALA A 104 -6.75 4.92 -7.51
N SER A 105 -5.68 5.22 -6.78
CA SER A 105 -4.66 6.18 -7.20
C SER A 105 -3.32 5.47 -7.36
N GLY A 106 -2.47 6.02 -8.21
CA GLY A 106 -1.22 5.42 -8.62
C GLY A 106 -0.01 6.32 -8.40
N HIS A 107 1.17 5.72 -8.28
CA HIS A 107 2.44 6.41 -8.34
C HIS A 107 3.54 5.47 -8.85
N ILE A 108 4.64 6.05 -9.35
CA ILE A 108 5.85 5.28 -9.64
C ILE A 108 6.51 4.94 -8.29
N GLY A 109 6.83 3.67 -8.08
CA GLY A 109 7.49 3.17 -6.89
C GLY A 109 8.89 3.75 -6.72
N MET A 110 9.44 3.68 -5.50
CA MET A 110 10.78 4.21 -5.20
C MET A 110 11.90 3.52 -5.99
N ASP A 111 11.65 2.30 -6.49
CA ASP A 111 12.55 1.57 -7.39
C ASP A 111 12.61 2.19 -8.80
N SER A 112 11.74 3.15 -9.11
CA SER A 112 11.56 3.77 -10.43
C SER A 112 11.20 2.78 -11.55
N THR A 113 10.96 1.51 -11.22
CA THR A 113 10.69 0.45 -12.20
C THR A 113 9.30 -0.16 -12.04
N SER A 114 8.63 0.13 -10.93
CA SER A 114 7.30 -0.40 -10.63
C SER A 114 6.26 0.71 -10.60
N PHE A 115 5.05 0.43 -11.07
CA PHE A 115 3.90 1.29 -10.81
C PHE A 115 3.07 0.71 -9.67
N VAL A 116 2.72 1.53 -8.68
CA VAL A 116 1.96 1.14 -7.49
C VAL A 116 0.57 1.74 -7.59
N LEU A 117 -0.44 0.91 -7.87
CA LEU A 117 -1.86 1.24 -7.75
C LEU A 117 -2.32 0.98 -6.31
N GLY A 118 -3.10 1.87 -5.72
CA GLY A 118 -3.56 1.74 -4.35
C GLY A 118 -5.03 2.13 -4.21
N VAL A 119 -5.77 1.32 -3.47
CA VAL A 119 -7.06 1.73 -2.89
C VAL A 119 -6.87 1.86 -1.39
N GLY A 120 -7.49 2.86 -0.80
CA GLY A 120 -7.57 2.94 0.64
C GLY A 120 -8.28 4.17 1.13
N ALA A 121 -8.36 4.24 2.45
CA ALA A 121 -9.15 5.23 3.14
C ALA A 121 -8.44 5.67 4.40
N SER A 122 -8.60 6.94 4.72
CA SER A 122 -8.29 7.46 6.04
C SER A 122 -9.22 6.81 7.08
N LEU A 123 -8.67 6.39 8.22
CA LEU A 123 -9.47 5.89 9.36
C LEU A 123 -10.35 7.01 9.94
N ARG A 124 -10.03 8.28 9.67
CA ARG A 124 -10.82 9.46 10.01
C ARG A 124 -10.99 10.36 8.79
N GLY A 125 -12.22 10.48 8.29
CA GLY A 125 -12.58 11.40 7.20
C GLY A 125 -13.19 10.74 5.98
N ASP A 126 -12.86 9.46 5.73
CA ASP A 126 -13.25 8.75 4.50
C ASP A 126 -14.25 7.62 4.77
N ALA A 127 -15.32 7.91 5.53
CA ALA A 127 -16.24 6.89 6.05
C ALA A 127 -16.83 5.97 4.95
N ARG A 128 -17.09 6.49 3.74
CA ARG A 128 -17.62 5.70 2.61
C ARG A 128 -16.63 4.68 2.09
N ASP A 129 -15.39 5.07 1.85
CA ASP A 129 -14.36 4.16 1.34
C ASP A 129 -13.89 3.20 2.44
N LEU A 130 -13.86 3.68 3.69
CA LEU A 130 -13.56 2.86 4.86
C LEU A 130 -14.59 1.73 5.06
N ALA A 131 -15.87 2.01 4.81
CA ALA A 131 -16.94 1.00 4.88
C ALA A 131 -16.80 -0.12 3.84
N LYS A 132 -16.10 0.13 2.72
CA LYS A 132 -15.81 -0.87 1.69
C LYS A 132 -14.53 -1.65 1.98
N ILE A 133 -13.45 -0.95 2.32
CA ILE A 133 -12.14 -1.59 2.47
C ILE A 133 -12.02 -2.41 3.77
N ARG A 134 -12.70 -2.01 4.85
CA ARG A 134 -12.65 -2.76 6.13
C ARG A 134 -13.18 -4.20 6.00
N PRO A 135 -14.40 -4.45 5.48
CA PRO A 135 -14.89 -5.82 5.30
C PRO A 135 -14.00 -6.65 4.37
N LEU A 136 -13.49 -6.05 3.30
CA LEU A 136 -12.60 -6.69 2.35
C LEU A 136 -11.30 -7.17 3.03
N LEU A 137 -10.69 -6.32 3.84
CA LEU A 137 -9.45 -6.63 4.56
C LEU A 137 -9.67 -7.56 5.75
N ALA A 138 -10.82 -7.47 6.41
CA ALA A 138 -11.24 -8.46 7.39
C ALA A 138 -11.43 -9.83 6.75
N ALA A 139 -12.03 -9.91 5.57
CA ALA A 139 -12.18 -11.17 4.83
C ALA A 139 -10.82 -11.74 4.39
N ALA A 140 -9.90 -10.90 3.90
CA ALA A 140 -8.55 -11.33 3.50
C ALA A 140 -7.74 -11.91 4.66
N SER A 141 -8.00 -11.46 5.89
CA SER A 141 -7.31 -11.92 7.11
C SER A 141 -8.08 -13.00 7.89
N ALA A 142 -9.25 -13.45 7.39
CA ALA A 142 -10.09 -14.42 8.07
C ALA A 142 -9.59 -15.88 7.93
N GLY A 143 -8.84 -16.18 6.86
CA GLY A 143 -8.32 -17.52 6.60
C GLY A 143 -7.79 -17.66 5.17
N PRO A 144 -7.40 -18.90 4.78
CA PRO A 144 -6.91 -19.17 3.43
C PRO A 144 -7.95 -18.85 2.34
N GLY A 145 -7.48 -18.43 1.19
CA GLY A 145 -8.36 -18.08 0.08
C GLY A 145 -7.60 -17.46 -1.10
N ALA A 146 -8.29 -16.60 -1.84
CA ALA A 146 -7.67 -15.82 -2.90
C ALA A 146 -8.26 -14.41 -2.93
N LEU A 147 -7.40 -13.43 -3.20
CA LEU A 147 -7.81 -12.07 -3.54
C LEU A 147 -7.67 -11.88 -5.05
N ARG A 148 -8.71 -11.34 -5.67
CA ARG A 148 -8.72 -10.95 -7.08
C ARG A 148 -8.81 -9.44 -7.19
N TRP A 149 -7.97 -8.85 -8.02
CA TRP A 149 -7.98 -7.42 -8.31
C TRP A 149 -8.18 -7.23 -9.81
N ARG A 150 -9.18 -6.46 -10.20
CA ARG A 150 -9.44 -6.05 -11.58
C ARG A 150 -9.30 -4.54 -11.67
N GLN A 151 -8.38 -4.09 -12.51
CA GLN A 151 -8.19 -2.67 -12.82
C GLN A 151 -8.57 -2.41 -14.27
N GLU A 152 -9.62 -1.62 -14.49
CA GLU A 152 -9.95 -1.10 -15.82
C GLU A 152 -9.03 0.07 -16.20
N SER A 153 -8.77 0.23 -17.49
CA SER A 153 -8.11 1.42 -18.04
C SER A 153 -9.16 2.44 -18.49
N PRO A 154 -8.94 3.74 -18.27
CA PRO A 154 -9.80 4.78 -18.83
C PRO A 154 -9.62 4.99 -20.34
N ARG A 155 -8.52 4.49 -20.93
CA ARG A 155 -8.26 4.60 -22.38
C ARG A 155 -9.01 3.48 -23.12
N LYS A 156 -9.84 3.86 -24.09
CA LYS A 156 -10.65 2.91 -24.87
C LYS A 156 -9.74 1.95 -25.64
N GLY A 157 -10.05 0.65 -25.56
CA GLY A 157 -9.33 -0.41 -26.28
C GLY A 157 -8.22 -1.08 -25.47
N ASP A 158 -7.85 -0.51 -24.32
CA ASP A 158 -6.89 -1.13 -23.40
C ASP A 158 -7.45 -2.41 -22.77
N SER A 159 -6.53 -3.29 -22.39
CA SER A 159 -6.86 -4.49 -21.61
C SER A 159 -6.90 -4.16 -20.12
N PRO A 160 -7.83 -4.71 -19.33
CA PRO A 160 -7.77 -4.58 -17.88
C PRO A 160 -6.56 -5.33 -17.32
N ILE A 161 -6.10 -4.91 -16.14
CA ILE A 161 -5.17 -5.70 -15.32
C ILE A 161 -6.00 -6.63 -14.46
N LEU A 162 -5.80 -7.94 -14.60
CA LEU A 162 -6.47 -8.97 -13.82
C LEU A 162 -5.44 -9.68 -12.95
N VAL A 163 -5.56 -9.55 -11.63
CA VAL A 163 -4.61 -10.12 -10.67
C VAL A 163 -5.29 -11.17 -9.83
N THR A 164 -4.57 -12.26 -9.58
CA THR A 164 -4.93 -13.25 -8.56
C THR A 164 -3.77 -13.42 -7.58
N VAL A 165 -4.08 -13.34 -6.29
CA VAL A 165 -3.15 -13.53 -5.17
C VAL A 165 -3.70 -14.65 -4.30
N PRO A 166 -3.02 -15.80 -4.20
CA PRO A 166 -3.38 -16.81 -3.20
C PRO A 166 -3.05 -16.27 -1.79
N ILE A 167 -3.93 -16.55 -0.83
CA ILE A 167 -3.72 -16.25 0.59
C ILE A 167 -3.57 -17.60 1.28
N ALA A 168 -2.35 -17.95 1.69
CA ALA A 168 -2.13 -19.13 2.50
C ALA A 168 -2.55 -18.89 3.97
N ALA A 169 -2.68 -19.94 4.77
CA ALA A 169 -3.02 -19.82 6.19
C ALA A 169 -2.05 -18.89 6.94
N ALA A 170 -0.74 -19.09 6.73
CA ALA A 170 0.29 -18.23 7.33
C ALA A 170 0.21 -16.78 6.85
N ASP A 171 -0.24 -16.53 5.62
CA ASP A 171 -0.45 -15.17 5.10
C ASP A 171 -1.65 -14.52 5.77
N ALA A 172 -2.75 -15.26 5.91
CA ALA A 172 -3.93 -14.77 6.61
C ALA A 172 -3.61 -14.40 8.06
N ASP A 173 -2.80 -15.20 8.76
CA ASP A 173 -2.34 -14.89 10.12
C ASP A 173 -1.46 -13.63 10.16
N ARG A 174 -0.53 -13.48 9.20
CA ARG A 174 0.29 -12.26 9.06
C ARG A 174 -0.57 -11.03 8.77
N LEU A 175 -1.53 -11.15 7.85
CA LEU A 175 -2.49 -10.09 7.53
C LEU A 175 -3.30 -9.71 8.76
N LYS A 176 -3.82 -10.70 9.51
CA LYS A 176 -4.58 -10.47 10.74
C LYS A 176 -3.77 -9.68 11.77
N ALA A 177 -2.50 -10.05 11.96
CA ALA A 177 -1.61 -9.34 12.89
C ALA A 177 -1.37 -7.88 12.45
N VAL A 178 -1.03 -7.67 11.18
CA VAL A 178 -0.73 -6.34 10.63
C VAL A 178 -1.96 -5.42 10.57
N LEU A 179 -3.13 -5.95 10.22
CA LEU A 179 -4.34 -5.17 10.01
C LEU A 179 -5.12 -4.93 11.31
N ALA A 180 -4.88 -5.71 12.36
CA ALA A 180 -5.60 -5.62 13.62
C ALA A 180 -5.72 -4.19 14.19
N PRO A 181 -4.69 -3.33 14.18
CA PRO A 181 -4.80 -1.97 14.73
C PRO A 181 -5.81 -1.08 13.98
N CYS A 182 -5.99 -1.29 12.67
CA CYS A 182 -6.90 -0.50 11.83
C CYS A 182 -8.31 -1.09 11.75
N LEU A 183 -8.43 -2.41 11.94
CA LEU A 183 -9.71 -3.14 11.89
C LEU A 183 -10.44 -3.16 13.24
N LYS A 184 -9.75 -2.91 14.35
CA LYS A 184 -10.35 -2.85 15.70
C LYS A 184 -11.14 -1.56 16.00
N GLY A 185 -11.29 -0.67 15.01
CA GLY A 185 -11.98 0.62 15.17
C GLY A 185 -13.50 0.47 15.21
N LYS A 186 -14.08 0.72 16.39
CA LYS A 186 -15.51 0.95 16.62
C LYS A 186 -16.05 2.12 15.80
#